data_AF-A0A383CWT5-F1
#
_entry.id   AF-A0A383CWT5-F1
#
_cell.length_a   1.000
_cell.length_b   1.000
_cell.length_c   1.000
_cell.angle_alpha   90.00
_cell.angle_beta   90.00
_cell.angle_gamma   90.00
#
_symmetry.space_group_name_H-M   'P 1'
#
loop_
_entity.id
_entity.type
_entity.pdbx_description
1 polymer ?
#
loop_
_entity_poly.entity_id
_entity_poly.type
_entity_poly.pdbx_seq_one_letter_code
_entity_poly.pdbx_strand_id
1 'polypeptide(L)'
;RFPITMEQEYPSVQIERKILDKVFVSLDIESGDFAEKLVNWADIIRKTFYEGGIDEIIATRRLVHIANAFAIFSDRKKAIEMCINRFDDDTKTSFLDLYSKVDAEVVLDEDSDEVHDDGSSEEEENLQPF
;
A
#
# COMPACT_ATOMS: atom_id res chain seq x y z
N ARG A 1 -20.04 5.00 -24.88
CA ARG A 1 -19.09 3.87 -25.00
C ARG A 1 -17.94 4.34 -25.87
N PHE A 2 -16.70 4.21 -25.41
CA PHE A 2 -15.53 4.52 -26.24
C PHE A 2 -15.36 3.36 -27.25
N PRO A 3 -15.37 3.61 -28.56
CA PRO A 3 -15.29 2.56 -29.59
C PRO A 3 -13.87 2.02 -29.80
N ILE A 4 -12.91 2.46 -28.99
CA ILE A 4 -11.50 2.10 -29.08
C ILE A 4 -10.98 1.71 -27.71
N THR A 5 -10.10 0.72 -27.70
CA THR A 5 -9.30 0.35 -26.53
C THR A 5 -7.94 1.01 -26.68
N MET A 6 -7.50 1.72 -25.65
CA MET A 6 -6.11 2.18 -25.54
C MET A 6 -5.45 1.40 -24.42
N GLU A 7 -4.32 0.78 -24.73
CA GLU A 7 -3.45 0.21 -23.70
C GLU A 7 -2.77 1.36 -22.97
N GLN A 8 -2.92 1.39 -21.65
CA GLN A 8 -2.35 2.42 -20.81
C GLN A 8 -1.36 1.78 -19.86
N GLU A 9 -0.09 2.09 -20.09
CA GLU A 9 0.98 1.75 -19.16
C GLU A 9 0.90 2.61 -17.90
N TYR A 10 1.51 2.11 -16.82
CA TYR A 10 1.70 2.92 -15.62
C TYR A 10 2.56 4.14 -15.93
N PRO A 11 2.29 5.31 -15.32
CA PRO A 11 3.10 6.49 -15.55
C PRO A 11 4.55 6.27 -15.10
N SER A 12 5.47 7.07 -15.64
CA SER A 12 6.86 7.04 -15.17
C SER A 12 6.96 7.41 -13.69
N VAL A 13 8.02 6.94 -13.02
CA VAL A 13 8.33 7.24 -11.61
C VAL A 13 8.24 8.74 -11.31
N GLN A 14 8.74 9.59 -12.20
CA GLN A 14 8.69 11.04 -12.04
C GLN A 14 7.26 11.61 -12.07
N ILE A 15 6.36 11.02 -12.86
CA ILE A 15 4.97 11.44 -12.94
C ILE A 15 4.18 10.90 -11.74
N GLU A 16 4.37 9.64 -11.37
CA GLU A 16 3.73 9.07 -10.18
C GLU A 16 4.14 9.79 -8.90
N ARG A 17 5.41 10.19 -8.77
CA ARG A 17 5.86 11.04 -7.66
C ARG A 17 5.05 12.33 -7.58
N LYS A 18 4.88 13.04 -8.69
CA LYS A 18 4.05 14.27 -8.73
C LYS A 18 2.59 14.00 -8.39
N ILE A 19 2.06 12.81 -8.68
CA ILE A 19 0.70 12.42 -8.29
C ILE A 19 0.64 12.27 -6.76
N LEU A 20 1.56 11.53 -6.16
CA LEU A 20 1.60 11.34 -4.71
C LEU A 20 1.90 12.63 -3.96
N ASP A 21 2.84 13.46 -4.43
CA ASP A 21 3.14 14.76 -3.83
C ASP A 21 1.88 15.62 -3.75
N LYS A 22 1.06 15.66 -4.82
CA LYS A 22 -0.22 16.37 -4.82
C LYS A 22 -1.23 15.77 -3.84
N VAL A 23 -1.24 14.45 -3.69
CA VAL A 23 -2.09 13.76 -2.71
C VAL A 23 -1.68 14.15 -1.29
N PHE A 24 -0.39 14.11 -0.96
CA PHE A 24 0.11 14.52 0.35
C PHE A 24 -0.18 15.99 0.66
N VAL A 25 0.00 16.89 -0.32
CA VAL A 25 -0.41 18.30 -0.20
C VAL A 25 -1.92 18.43 0.05
N SER A 26 -2.76 17.61 -0.60
CA SER A 26 -4.21 17.63 -0.36
C SER A 26 -4.63 17.10 1.01
N LEU A 27 -3.77 16.32 1.65
CA LEU A 27 -3.95 15.77 3.00
C LEU A 27 -3.31 16.64 4.08
N ASP A 28 -2.68 17.77 3.70
CA ASP A 28 -1.97 18.71 4.59
C ASP A 28 -0.84 18.06 5.39
N ILE A 29 -0.11 17.12 4.77
CA ILE A 29 0.99 16.38 5.40
C ILE A 29 2.27 16.54 4.60
N GLU A 30 3.37 16.71 5.32
CA GLU A 30 4.70 16.71 4.74
C GLU A 30 5.18 15.27 4.53
N SER A 31 5.19 14.82 3.28
CA SER A 31 5.59 13.45 2.93
C SER A 31 7.08 13.19 2.99
N GLY A 32 7.92 14.23 3.06
CA GLY A 32 9.36 14.11 2.95
C GLY A 32 9.79 13.26 1.75
N ASP A 33 10.55 12.20 2.03
CA ASP A 33 11.02 11.21 1.05
C ASP A 33 10.06 10.03 0.82
N PHE A 34 8.96 9.94 1.57
CA PHE A 34 8.06 8.79 1.53
C PHE A 34 7.39 8.61 0.15
N ALA A 35 6.99 9.71 -0.50
CA ALA A 35 6.43 9.67 -1.84
C ALA A 35 7.42 9.09 -2.87
N GLU A 36 8.70 9.43 -2.74
CA GLU A 36 9.76 8.92 -3.61
C GLU A 36 10.02 7.43 -3.35
N LYS A 37 10.11 7.03 -2.08
CA LYS A 37 10.27 5.63 -1.66
C LYS A 37 9.10 4.75 -2.14
N LEU A 38 7.85 5.21 -2.01
CA LEU A 38 6.67 4.47 -2.47
C LEU A 38 6.64 4.22 -3.98
N VAL A 39 7.03 5.22 -4.77
CA VAL A 39 7.03 5.06 -6.23
C VAL A 39 8.20 4.18 -6.69
N ASN A 40 9.37 4.30 -6.07
CA ASN A 40 10.50 3.41 -6.34
C ASN A 40 10.16 1.95 -5.99
N TRP A 41 9.49 1.73 -4.86
CA TRP A 41 8.99 0.41 -4.48
C TRP A 41 7.99 -0.16 -5.49
N ALA A 42 7.03 0.64 -5.96
CA ALA A 42 6.10 0.22 -7.00
C ALA A 42 6.77 -0.12 -8.33
N ASP A 43 7.79 0.65 -8.73
CA ASP A 43 8.58 0.40 -9.93
C ASP A 43 9.33 -0.94 -9.84
N ILE A 44 9.95 -1.24 -8.68
CA ILE A 44 10.60 -2.53 -8.43
C ILE A 44 9.58 -3.68 -8.50
N ILE A 45 8.43 -3.56 -7.83
CA ILE A 45 7.36 -4.57 -7.89
C ILE A 45 6.96 -4.83 -9.35
N ARG A 46 6.66 -3.79 -10.12
CA ARG A 46 6.23 -3.94 -11.51
C ARG A 46 7.29 -4.63 -12.36
N LYS A 47 8.56 -4.26 -12.20
CA LYS A 47 9.68 -4.92 -12.90
C LYS A 47 9.78 -6.39 -12.53
N THR A 48 9.77 -6.72 -11.24
CA THR A 48 9.82 -8.10 -10.76
C THR A 48 8.64 -8.93 -11.25
N PHE A 49 7.45 -8.34 -11.34
CA PHE A 49 6.26 -9.01 -11.89
C PHE A 49 6.45 -9.35 -13.38
N TYR A 50 6.96 -8.42 -14.19
CA TYR A 50 7.22 -8.68 -15.61
C TYR A 50 8.36 -9.69 -15.84
N GLU A 51 9.28 -9.80 -14.89
CA GLU A 51 10.34 -10.83 -14.86
C GLU A 51 9.83 -12.19 -14.34
N GLY A 52 8.59 -12.27 -13.85
CA GLY A 52 7.98 -13.49 -13.31
C GLY A 52 8.47 -13.87 -11.90
N GLY A 53 9.03 -12.91 -11.15
CA GLY A 53 9.52 -13.12 -9.78
C GLY A 53 8.46 -12.95 -8.69
N ILE A 54 7.31 -12.38 -9.02
CA ILE A 54 6.13 -12.22 -8.15
C ILE A 54 4.86 -12.35 -9.01
N ASP A 55 3.78 -12.84 -8.40
CA ASP A 55 2.51 -13.12 -9.11
C ASP A 55 1.51 -11.95 -9.09
N GLU A 56 1.82 -10.88 -8.35
CA GLU A 56 0.93 -9.74 -8.13
C GLU A 56 1.60 -8.40 -8.46
N ILE A 57 0.79 -7.47 -8.96
CA ILE A 57 1.23 -6.13 -9.37
C ILE A 57 0.57 -5.04 -8.52
N ILE A 58 1.29 -3.94 -8.30
CA ILE A 58 0.77 -2.78 -7.57
C ILE A 58 0.41 -1.62 -8.50
N ALA A 59 -0.84 -1.15 -8.37
CA ALA A 59 -1.35 0.00 -9.12
C ALA A 59 -1.09 1.32 -8.41
N THR A 60 -1.01 2.43 -9.16
CA THR A 60 -0.90 3.80 -8.64
C THR A 60 -1.98 4.14 -7.62
N ARG A 61 -3.21 3.62 -7.82
CA ARG A 61 -4.32 3.79 -6.87
C ARG A 61 -3.99 3.24 -5.49
N ARG A 62 -3.24 2.13 -5.41
CA ARG A 62 -2.85 1.55 -4.12
C ARG A 62 -1.89 2.47 -3.37
N LEU A 63 -0.96 3.11 -4.09
CA LEU A 63 -0.05 4.10 -3.50
C LEU A 63 -0.81 5.30 -2.92
N VAL A 64 -1.87 5.75 -3.60
CA VAL A 64 -2.77 6.80 -3.07
C VAL A 64 -3.46 6.34 -1.78
N HIS A 65 -3.91 5.09 -1.70
CA HIS A 65 -4.48 4.56 -0.46
C HIS A 65 -3.47 4.48 0.68
N ILE A 66 -2.22 4.12 0.38
CA ILE A 66 -1.13 4.12 1.37
C ILE A 66 -0.86 5.54 1.87
N ALA A 67 -0.84 6.55 0.98
CA ALA A 67 -0.71 7.95 1.38
C ALA A 67 -1.85 8.41 2.30
N ASN A 68 -3.09 8.01 2.01
CA ASN A 68 -4.24 8.31 2.88
C ASN A 68 -4.16 7.58 4.23
N ALA A 69 -3.70 6.33 4.26
CA ALA A 69 -3.51 5.60 5.51
C ALA A 69 -2.39 6.25 6.34
N PHE A 70 -1.28 6.63 5.71
CA PHE A 70 -0.20 7.36 6.36
C PHE A 70 -0.70 8.67 6.99
N ALA A 71 -1.66 9.34 6.37
CA ALA A 71 -2.26 10.54 6.95
C ALA A 71 -3.02 10.33 8.26
N ILE A 72 -3.49 9.10 8.52
CA ILE A 72 -4.22 8.74 9.73
C ILE A 72 -3.26 8.23 10.80
N PHE A 73 -2.38 7.28 10.42
CA PHE A 73 -1.53 6.56 11.37
C PHE A 73 -0.19 7.25 11.62
N SER A 74 0.24 8.14 10.71
CA SER A 74 1.57 8.76 10.72
C SER A 74 2.74 7.77 10.75
N ASP A 75 2.48 6.50 10.44
CA ASP A 75 3.43 5.40 10.38
C ASP A 75 3.43 4.79 8.97
N ARG A 76 4.62 4.75 8.37
CA ARG A 76 4.85 4.21 7.02
C ARG A 76 4.59 2.71 6.94
N LYS A 77 5.10 1.94 7.90
CA LYS A 77 4.97 0.46 7.94
C LYS A 77 3.51 0.10 8.07
N LYS A 78 2.82 0.73 9.03
CA LYS A 78 1.41 0.43 9.29
C LYS A 78 0.51 0.80 8.12
N ALA A 79 0.78 1.92 7.45
CA ALA A 79 0.05 2.34 6.27
C ALA A 79 0.19 1.35 5.10
N ILE A 80 1.40 0.80 4.89
CA ILE A 80 1.67 -0.20 3.85
C ILE A 80 0.96 -1.51 4.17
N GLU A 81 1.18 -2.03 5.38
CA GLU A 81 0.60 -3.30 5.85
C GLU A 81 -0.91 -3.35 5.64
N MET A 82 -1.63 -2.33 6.12
CA MET A 82 -3.09 -2.29 5.96
C MET A 82 -3.55 -2.22 4.51
N CYS A 83 -2.75 -1.63 3.62
CA CYS A 83 -3.09 -1.53 2.21
C CYS A 83 -2.81 -2.82 1.42
N ILE A 84 -1.94 -3.70 1.92
CA ILE A 84 -1.57 -4.97 1.29
C ILE A 84 -2.28 -6.19 1.91
N ASN A 85 -3.05 -6.02 2.99
CA ASN A 85 -3.81 -7.10 3.64
C ASN A 85 -4.76 -7.90 2.74
N ARG A 86 -5.11 -7.39 1.54
CA ARG A 86 -5.94 -8.12 0.58
C ARG A 86 -5.20 -9.24 -0.16
N PHE A 87 -3.87 -9.21 -0.15
CA PHE A 87 -3.04 -10.20 -0.82
C PHE A 87 -2.80 -11.40 0.13
N ASP A 88 -2.46 -12.53 -0.47
CA ASP A 88 -2.02 -13.72 0.27
C ASP A 88 -0.70 -13.48 1.04
N ASP A 89 -0.39 -14.37 1.98
CA ASP A 89 0.75 -14.21 2.89
C ASP A 89 2.10 -14.21 2.17
N ASP A 90 2.24 -14.99 1.10
CA ASP A 90 3.48 -15.07 0.33
C ASP A 90 3.73 -13.76 -0.45
N THR A 91 2.67 -13.23 -1.07
CA THR A 91 2.73 -11.92 -1.75
C THR A 91 3.00 -10.79 -0.76
N LYS A 92 2.36 -10.80 0.42
CA LYS A 92 2.57 -9.76 1.45
C LYS A 92 4.02 -9.74 1.92
N THR A 93 4.59 -10.92 2.21
CA THR A 93 6.00 -11.06 2.61
C THR A 93 6.93 -10.52 1.52
N SER A 94 6.70 -10.92 0.28
CA SER A 94 7.49 -10.45 -0.87
C SER A 94 7.41 -8.93 -1.04
N PHE A 95 6.24 -8.33 -0.85
CA PHE A 95 6.03 -6.88 -0.93
C PHE A 95 6.77 -6.11 0.16
N LEU A 96 6.73 -6.61 1.40
CA LEU A 96 7.45 -6.02 2.53
C LEU A 96 8.98 -6.16 2.36
N ASP A 97 9.46 -7.29 1.88
CA ASP A 97 10.88 -7.53 1.58
C ASP A 97 11.42 -6.63 0.46
N LEU A 98 10.59 -6.29 -0.51
CA LEU A 98 10.95 -5.32 -1.54
C LEU A 98 10.92 -3.89 -0.98
N TYR A 99 10.01 -3.58 -0.04
CA TYR A 99 9.93 -2.27 0.58
C TYR A 99 11.13 -1.98 1.48
N SER A 100 11.55 -2.96 2.30
CA SER A 100 12.70 -2.83 3.20
C SER A 100 14.01 -2.52 2.48
N LYS A 101 14.16 -2.94 1.22
CA LYS A 101 15.30 -2.61 0.35
C LYS A 101 15.31 -1.15 -0.11
N VAL A 102 14.15 -0.50 -0.13
CA VAL A 102 13.98 0.90 -0.55
C VAL A 102 14.02 1.85 0.65
N ASP A 103 13.44 1.43 1.77
CA ASP A 103 13.37 2.21 3.00
C ASP A 103 13.93 1.42 4.19
N ALA A 104 15.25 1.52 4.38
CA ALA A 104 15.96 0.83 5.46
C ALA A 104 15.65 1.42 6.85
N GLU A 105 15.12 2.65 6.93
CA GLU A 105 14.78 3.31 8.20
C GLU A 105 13.55 2.64 8.86
N VAL A 106 12.62 2.12 8.04
CA VAL A 106 11.37 1.50 8.53
C VAL A 106 11.59 0.11 9.14
N VAL A 107 12.76 -0.51 8.94
CA VAL A 107 13.11 -1.81 9.52
C VAL A 107 13.68 -1.68 10.94
N LEU A 108 14.13 -0.50 11.35
CA LEU A 108 14.83 -0.32 12.62
C LEU A 108 13.89 -0.11 13.83
N ASP A 109 12.59 0.07 13.61
CA ASP A 109 11.59 0.31 14.67
C ASP A 109 10.87 -0.97 15.14
N GLU A 110 11.48 -2.16 15.01
CA GLU A 110 10.86 -3.46 15.36
C GLU A 110 10.57 -3.71 16.86
N ASP A 111 10.79 -2.75 17.77
CA ASP A 111 10.67 -2.96 19.21
C ASP A 111 9.59 -2.13 19.95
N SER A 112 8.58 -1.56 19.28
CA SER A 112 7.42 -1.01 20.03
C SER A 112 6.12 -1.06 19.24
N ASP A 113 5.33 -2.11 19.52
CA ASP A 113 3.91 -2.06 19.90
C ASP A 113 3.13 -3.26 19.31
N GLU A 114 3.00 -4.29 20.15
CA GLU A 114 1.92 -5.27 20.05
C GLU A 114 0.58 -4.68 20.55
N VAL A 115 -0.53 -5.36 20.15
CA VAL A 115 -1.97 -5.25 20.52
C VAL A 115 -2.79 -4.18 19.75
N HIS A 116 -3.97 -4.46 19.15
CA HIS A 116 -5.02 -5.45 19.43
C HIS A 116 -6.09 -5.51 18.29
N ASP A 117 -6.78 -6.66 18.20
CA ASP A 117 -8.19 -6.94 17.81
C ASP A 117 -8.77 -6.51 16.46
N ASP A 118 -9.33 -7.49 15.74
CA ASP A 118 -10.76 -7.43 15.40
C ASP A 118 -11.35 -8.84 15.52
N GLY A 119 -12.07 -9.06 16.62
CA GLY A 119 -12.86 -10.26 16.87
C GLY A 119 -14.13 -10.25 16.02
N SER A 120 -14.30 -11.31 15.22
CA SER A 120 -15.54 -11.62 14.51
C SER A 120 -16.70 -11.72 15.53
N SER A 121 -17.62 -10.78 15.50
CA SER A 121 -18.89 -10.84 16.24
C SER A 121 -19.92 -11.61 15.41
N GLU A 122 -20.06 -12.89 15.69
CA GLU A 122 -21.26 -13.67 15.34
C GLU A 122 -22.34 -13.39 16.40
N GLU A 123 -23.23 -12.43 16.13
CA GLU A 123 -24.47 -12.29 16.90
C GLU A 123 -25.55 -13.19 16.28
N GLU A 124 -25.72 -14.40 16.84
CA GLU A 124 -26.87 -15.25 16.53
C GLU A 124 -28.16 -14.64 17.09
N GLU A 125 -29.10 -14.37 16.18
CA GLU A 125 -30.45 -13.87 16.44
C GLU A 125 -31.28 -14.87 17.27
N ASN A 126 -31.47 -14.60 18.56
CA ASN A 126 -32.43 -15.33 19.39
C ASN A 126 -33.86 -14.80 19.18
N LEU A 127 -34.57 -15.30 18.16
CA LEU A 127 -36.01 -15.10 18.00
C LEU A 127 -36.78 -15.99 18.99
N GLN A 128 -37.43 -15.38 20.00
CA GLN A 128 -38.55 -16.00 20.71
C GLN A 128 -39.88 -15.36 20.27
N PRO A 129 -40.84 -16.11 19.73
CA PRO A 129 -42.21 -15.64 19.55
C PRO A 129 -43.03 -15.85 20.83
N PHE A 130 -43.89 -14.87 21.14
CA PHE A 130 -44.97 -14.98 22.13
C PHE A 130 -45.98 -16.07 21.76
#